data_AF-A0A661VBR2-F1
#
_entry.id   AF-A0A661VBR2-F1
#
_cell.length_a   1.000
_cell.length_b   1.000
_cell.length_c   1.000
_cell.angle_alpha   90.00
_cell.angle_beta   90.00
_cell.angle_gamma   90.00
#
_symmetry.space_group_name_H-M   'P 1'
#
loop_
_entity.id
_entity.type
_entity.pdbx_description
1 polymer ?
#
loop_
_entity_poly.entity_id
_entity_poly.type
_entity_poly.pdbx_seq_one_letter_code
_entity_poly.pdbx_strand_id
1 'polypeptide(L)'
;MRRVLMRANKLMASERFTEAAAIFEELSEKADQHGMPVRAADLALQASRACLAAGDPQAAVEWGEKALRLLVRGGRADRVPRVLPRMINVLRQHGYDAQADQFEQEAEKVLDEAGLSLAEMRLRAPQATEQFAAQRGTLPAQCSGCGASLVPDEVEWHDARTAECLYCGTVCKTT
;
A
#
# COMPACT_ATOMS: atom_id res chain seq x y z
N MET A 1 -8.18 -14.85 9.57
CA MET A 1 -7.81 -13.89 8.50
C MET A 1 -6.80 -14.41 7.49
N ARG A 2 -5.68 -15.06 7.88
CA ARG A 2 -4.61 -15.48 6.94
C ARG A 2 -5.10 -16.22 5.68
N ARG A 3 -5.98 -17.22 5.81
CA ARG A 3 -6.54 -17.96 4.67
C ARG A 3 -7.33 -17.07 3.69
N VAL A 4 -8.08 -16.10 4.21
CA VAL A 4 -8.89 -15.17 3.40
C VAL A 4 -8.00 -14.20 2.63
N LEU A 5 -6.96 -13.68 3.29
CA LEU A 5 -5.92 -12.86 2.65
C LEU A 5 -5.17 -13.61 1.54
N MET A 6 -4.80 -14.86 1.78
CA MET A 6 -4.18 -15.70 0.75
C MET A 6 -5.12 -15.92 -0.44
N ARG A 7 -6.42 -16.09 -0.20
CA ARG A 7 -7.42 -16.21 -1.26
C ARG A 7 -7.50 -14.92 -2.08
N ALA A 8 -7.55 -13.75 -1.45
CA ALA A 8 -7.59 -12.46 -2.14
C ALA A 8 -6.34 -12.26 -3.02
N ASN A 9 -5.15 -12.56 -2.49
CA ASN A 9 -3.91 -12.48 -3.27
C ASN A 9 -3.84 -13.51 -4.42
N LYS A 10 -4.44 -14.69 -4.25
CA LYS A 10 -4.59 -15.65 -5.35
C LYS A 10 -5.53 -15.12 -6.45
N LEU A 11 -6.60 -14.43 -6.07
CA LEU A 11 -7.52 -13.80 -7.04
C LEU A 11 -6.81 -12.68 -7.80
N MET A 12 -6.01 -11.85 -7.12
CA MET A 12 -5.15 -10.85 -7.77
C MET A 12 -4.22 -11.49 -8.81
N ALA A 13 -3.54 -12.57 -8.45
CA ALA A 13 -2.64 -13.28 -9.35
C ALA A 13 -3.36 -13.99 -10.52
N SER A 14 -4.67 -14.21 -10.40
CA SER A 14 -5.50 -14.84 -11.43
C SER A 14 -6.35 -13.81 -12.20
N GLU A 15 -6.03 -12.52 -12.08
CA GLU A 15 -6.70 -11.39 -12.74
C GLU A 15 -8.20 -11.25 -12.39
N ARG A 16 -8.65 -11.87 -11.29
CA ARG A 16 -10.01 -11.75 -10.76
C ARG A 16 -10.09 -10.55 -9.82
N PHE A 17 -9.84 -9.37 -10.37
CA PHE A 17 -9.59 -8.14 -9.62
C PHE A 17 -10.81 -7.67 -8.82
N THR A 18 -12.01 -7.67 -9.41
CA THR A 18 -13.24 -7.26 -8.71
C THR A 18 -13.55 -8.13 -7.49
N GLU A 19 -13.32 -9.44 -7.59
CA GLU A 19 -13.51 -10.35 -6.45
C GLU A 19 -12.43 -10.21 -5.38
N ALA A 20 -11.19 -9.91 -5.80
CA ALA A 20 -10.12 -9.61 -4.87
C ALA A 20 -10.41 -8.31 -4.09
N ALA A 21 -10.86 -7.26 -4.79
CA ALA A 21 -11.25 -5.98 -4.21
C ALA A 21 -12.27 -6.20 -3.10
N ALA A 22 -13.42 -6.80 -3.40
CA ALA A 22 -14.48 -7.04 -2.42
C ALA A 22 -13.99 -7.74 -1.13
N ILE A 23 -13.04 -8.69 -1.24
CA ILE A 23 -12.47 -9.34 -0.06
C ILE A 23 -11.57 -8.37 0.73
N PHE A 24 -10.73 -7.58 0.06
CA PHE A 24 -9.87 -6.62 0.74
C PHE A 24 -10.66 -5.50 1.42
N GLU A 25 -11.73 -5.03 0.79
CA GLU A 25 -12.66 -4.04 1.34
C GLU A 25 -13.27 -4.54 2.65
N GLU A 26 -13.89 -5.72 2.63
CA GLU A 26 -14.50 -6.35 3.81
C GLU A 26 -13.48 -6.54 4.93
N LEU A 27 -12.26 -6.96 4.59
CA LEU A 27 -11.18 -7.13 5.56
C LEU A 27 -10.71 -5.80 6.13
N SER A 28 -10.60 -4.75 5.31
CA SER A 28 -10.21 -3.40 5.76
C SER A 28 -11.22 -2.85 6.76
N GLU A 29 -12.51 -2.93 6.44
CA GLU A 29 -13.59 -2.47 7.32
C GLU A 29 -13.61 -3.22 8.65
N LYS A 30 -13.48 -4.54 8.62
CA LYS A 30 -13.39 -5.35 9.85
C LYS A 30 -12.17 -4.96 10.70
N ALA A 31 -11.02 -4.75 10.08
CA ALA A 31 -9.82 -4.31 10.80
C ALA A 31 -10.00 -2.93 11.43
N ASP A 32 -10.67 -2.01 10.72
CA ASP A 32 -11.00 -0.67 11.22
C ASP A 32 -11.94 -0.76 12.44
N GLN A 33 -13.03 -1.52 12.32
CA GLN A 33 -13.99 -1.78 13.40
C GLN A 33 -13.35 -2.39 14.66
N HIS A 34 -12.28 -3.18 14.47
CA HIS A 34 -11.51 -3.76 15.58
C HIS A 34 -10.42 -2.84 16.14
N GLY A 35 -10.36 -1.57 15.74
CA GLY A 35 -9.38 -0.61 16.23
C GLY A 35 -7.96 -0.89 15.75
N MET A 36 -7.81 -1.51 14.57
CA MET A 36 -6.52 -1.83 13.96
C MET A 36 -6.25 -0.93 12.73
N PRO A 37 -6.02 0.39 12.91
CA PRO A 37 -5.97 1.37 11.82
C PRO A 37 -4.90 1.06 10.78
N VAL A 38 -3.68 0.70 11.20
CA VAL A 38 -2.59 0.39 10.26
C VAL A 38 -2.91 -0.85 9.44
N ARG A 39 -3.52 -1.87 10.07
CA ARG A 39 -3.95 -3.08 9.37
C ARG A 39 -5.08 -2.77 8.37
N ALA A 40 -6.03 -1.95 8.77
CA ALA A 40 -7.11 -1.50 7.90
C ALA A 40 -6.58 -0.70 6.71
N ALA A 41 -5.53 0.11 6.92
CA ALA A 41 -4.86 0.86 5.86
C ALA A 41 -4.18 -0.08 4.85
N ASP A 42 -3.40 -1.07 5.31
CA ASP A 42 -2.75 -2.04 4.42
C ASP A 42 -3.77 -2.76 3.52
N LEU A 43 -4.91 -3.11 4.10
CA LEU A 43 -6.01 -3.78 3.38
C LEU A 43 -6.73 -2.82 2.42
N ALA A 44 -6.92 -1.56 2.81
CA ALA A 44 -7.47 -0.53 1.93
C ALA A 44 -6.55 -0.25 0.73
N LEU A 45 -5.22 -0.27 0.91
CA LEU A 45 -4.27 -0.19 -0.22
C LEU A 45 -4.37 -1.40 -1.16
N GLN A 46 -4.63 -2.59 -0.62
CA GLN A 46 -4.90 -3.77 -1.46
C GLN A 46 -6.21 -3.66 -2.22
N ALA A 47 -7.27 -3.15 -1.59
CA ALA A 47 -8.54 -2.87 -2.26
C ALA A 47 -8.35 -1.85 -3.39
N SER A 48 -7.68 -0.73 -3.11
CA SER A 48 -7.34 0.30 -4.09
C SER A 48 -6.62 -0.28 -5.32
N ARG A 49 -5.58 -1.09 -5.10
CA ARG A 49 -4.86 -1.78 -6.18
C ARG A 49 -5.77 -2.71 -6.99
N ALA A 50 -6.64 -3.45 -6.32
CA ALA A 50 -7.55 -4.37 -6.98
C ALA A 50 -8.59 -3.62 -7.82
N CYS A 51 -9.16 -2.51 -7.32
CA CYS A 51 -10.07 -1.66 -8.08
C CYS A 51 -9.39 -1.07 -9.33
N LEU A 52 -8.16 -0.57 -9.18
CA LEU A 52 -7.41 -0.03 -10.29
C LEU A 52 -7.14 -1.08 -11.38
N ALA A 53 -6.75 -2.29 -10.98
CA ALA A 53 -6.56 -3.41 -11.89
C ALA A 53 -7.88 -3.88 -12.55
N ALA A 54 -9.02 -3.70 -11.86
CA ALA A 54 -10.34 -3.96 -12.41
C ALA A 54 -10.84 -2.87 -13.38
N GLY A 55 -10.06 -1.80 -13.60
CA GLY A 55 -10.47 -0.66 -14.42
C GLY A 55 -11.45 0.30 -13.74
N ASP A 56 -11.48 0.30 -12.39
CA ASP A 56 -12.28 1.22 -11.58
C ASP A 56 -11.36 2.20 -10.83
N PRO A 57 -10.88 3.27 -11.51
CA PRO A 57 -9.95 4.22 -10.92
C PRO A 57 -10.60 5.08 -9.83
N GLN A 58 -11.91 5.27 -9.86
CA GLN A 58 -12.60 6.07 -8.85
C GLN A 58 -12.62 5.33 -7.50
N ALA A 59 -13.07 4.07 -7.50
CA ALA A 59 -13.01 3.24 -6.30
C ALA A 59 -11.56 3.06 -5.82
N ALA A 60 -10.59 2.98 -6.73
CA ALA A 60 -9.19 2.94 -6.37
C ALA A 60 -8.76 4.17 -5.54
N VAL A 61 -9.14 5.37 -5.98
CA VAL A 61 -8.86 6.62 -5.26
C VAL A 61 -9.55 6.66 -3.91
N GLU A 62 -10.84 6.32 -3.83
CA GLU A 62 -11.59 6.31 -2.56
C GLU A 62 -10.95 5.39 -1.51
N TRP A 63 -10.54 4.18 -1.90
CA TRP A 63 -9.82 3.26 -1.01
C TRP A 63 -8.40 3.73 -0.68
N GLY A 64 -7.73 4.38 -1.62
CA GLY A 64 -6.44 5.02 -1.39
C GLY A 64 -6.55 6.11 -0.33
N GLU A 65 -7.52 7.02 -0.45
CA GLU A 65 -7.77 8.11 0.48
C GLU A 65 -8.07 7.56 1.89
N LYS A 66 -8.94 6.54 1.97
CA LYS A 66 -9.23 5.84 3.22
C LYS A 66 -7.96 5.26 3.84
N ALA A 67 -7.09 4.65 3.04
CA ALA A 67 -5.81 4.14 3.54
C ALA A 67 -4.91 5.25 4.11
N LEU A 68 -4.82 6.40 3.45
CA LEU A 68 -4.01 7.54 3.95
C LEU A 68 -4.54 8.04 5.30
N ARG A 69 -5.86 8.23 5.42
CA ARG A 69 -6.50 8.63 6.69
C ARG A 69 -6.22 7.61 7.80
N LEU A 70 -6.30 6.32 7.48
CA LEU A 70 -6.02 5.24 8.43
C LEU A 70 -4.54 5.17 8.85
N LEU A 71 -3.60 5.44 7.94
CA LEU A 71 -2.17 5.55 8.25
C LEU A 71 -1.90 6.71 9.21
N VAL A 72 -2.43 7.89 8.92
CA VAL A 72 -2.28 9.07 9.78
C VAL A 72 -2.87 8.80 11.17
N ARG A 73 -4.12 8.30 11.23
CA ARG A 73 -4.78 7.93 12.50
C ARG A 73 -4.03 6.84 13.27
N GLY A 74 -3.35 5.94 12.56
CA GLY A 74 -2.51 4.88 13.13
C GLY A 74 -1.10 5.30 13.51
N GLY A 75 -0.75 6.58 13.42
CA GLY A 75 0.60 7.09 13.72
C GLY A 75 1.66 6.67 12.71
N ARG A 76 1.25 6.26 11.51
CA ARG A 76 2.11 5.78 10.41
C ARG A 76 2.11 6.71 9.20
N ALA A 77 2.00 8.02 9.45
CA ALA A 77 2.05 9.03 8.39
C ALA A 77 3.36 8.98 7.60
N ASP A 78 4.46 8.50 8.20
CA ASP A 78 5.77 8.26 7.56
C ASP A 78 5.69 7.42 6.27
N ARG A 79 4.64 6.61 6.11
CA ARG A 79 4.42 5.77 4.91
C ARG A 79 3.78 6.53 3.75
N VAL A 80 3.13 7.66 3.99
CA VAL A 80 2.39 8.43 2.95
C VAL A 80 3.31 8.85 1.79
N PRO A 81 4.51 9.43 2.01
CA PRO A 81 5.41 9.81 0.92
C PRO A 81 5.90 8.65 0.05
N ARG A 82 5.76 7.40 0.49
CA ARG A 82 6.15 6.20 -0.26
C ARG A 82 4.99 5.60 -1.05
N VAL A 83 3.80 5.59 -0.45
CA VAL A 83 2.58 5.05 -1.06
C VAL A 83 2.06 5.97 -2.16
N LEU A 84 1.99 7.27 -1.87
CA LEU A 84 1.35 8.25 -2.73
C LEU A 84 1.95 8.31 -4.16
N PRO A 85 3.28 8.45 -4.35
CA PRO A 85 3.85 8.55 -5.69
C PRO A 85 3.65 7.27 -6.52
N ARG A 86 3.60 6.10 -5.88
CA ARG A 86 3.41 4.82 -6.57
C ARG A 86 2.02 4.74 -7.17
N MET A 87 1.00 5.06 -6.40
CA MET A 87 -0.38 5.04 -6.87
C MET A 87 -0.63 6.12 -7.93
N ILE A 88 -0.12 7.34 -7.74
CA ILE A 88 -0.14 8.41 -8.76
C ILE A 88 0.48 7.92 -10.07
N ASN A 89 1.66 7.30 -10.01
CA ASN A 89 2.33 6.79 -11.20
C ASN A 89 1.51 5.72 -11.92
N VAL A 90 0.89 4.77 -11.19
CA VAL A 90 0.06 3.74 -11.81
C VAL A 90 -1.20 4.35 -12.44
N LEU A 91 -1.87 5.29 -11.76
CA LEU A 91 -3.02 6.01 -12.31
C LEU A 91 -2.67 6.73 -13.61
N ARG A 92 -1.59 7.52 -13.61
CA ARG A 92 -1.12 8.25 -14.80
C ARG A 92 -0.70 7.31 -15.95
N GLN A 93 -0.03 6.20 -15.65
CA GLN A 93 0.33 5.20 -16.66
C GLN A 93 -0.88 4.59 -17.37
N HIS A 94 -2.04 4.56 -16.71
CA HIS A 94 -3.30 4.08 -17.30
C HIS A 94 -4.18 5.21 -17.87
N GLY A 95 -3.68 6.46 -17.91
CA GLY A 95 -4.41 7.62 -18.44
C GLY A 95 -5.46 8.20 -17.48
N TYR A 96 -5.39 7.85 -16.19
CA TYR A 96 -6.30 8.35 -15.15
C TYR A 96 -5.74 9.61 -14.47
N ASP A 97 -5.38 10.62 -15.26
CA ASP A 97 -4.71 11.83 -14.77
C ASP A 97 -5.57 12.61 -13.76
N ALA A 98 -6.88 12.73 -14.01
CA ALA A 98 -7.80 13.41 -13.10
C ALA A 98 -7.88 12.74 -11.73
N GLN A 99 -7.89 11.40 -11.70
CA GLN A 99 -7.88 10.62 -10.46
C GLN A 99 -6.53 10.70 -9.75
N ALA A 100 -5.43 10.75 -10.50
CA ALA A 100 -4.11 10.97 -9.93
C ALA A 100 -4.03 12.34 -9.22
N ASP A 101 -4.53 13.39 -9.87
CA ASP A 101 -4.54 14.74 -9.31
C ASP A 101 -5.50 14.86 -8.11
N GLN A 102 -6.68 14.22 -8.17
CA GLN A 102 -7.58 14.11 -7.02
C GLN A 102 -6.87 13.45 -5.84
N PHE A 103 -6.21 12.31 -6.08
CA PHE A 103 -5.55 11.56 -5.02
C PHE A 103 -4.40 12.34 -4.38
N GLU A 104 -3.64 13.11 -5.16
CA GLU A 104 -2.60 14.01 -4.65
C GLU A 104 -3.21 15.11 -3.76
N GLN A 105 -4.27 15.78 -4.21
CA GLN A 105 -4.94 16.83 -3.43
C GLN A 105 -5.52 16.31 -2.12
N GLU A 106 -6.15 15.13 -2.12
CA GLU A 106 -6.70 14.54 -0.91
C GLU A 106 -5.60 14.08 0.06
N ALA A 107 -4.46 13.60 -0.45
CA ALA A 107 -3.32 13.27 0.39
C ALA A 107 -2.77 14.51 1.12
N GLU A 108 -2.68 15.66 0.44
CA GLU A 108 -2.30 16.93 1.06
C GLU A 108 -3.29 17.34 2.15
N LYS A 109 -4.59 17.33 1.87
CA LYS A 109 -5.64 17.66 2.86
C LYS A 109 -5.56 16.76 4.10
N VAL A 110 -5.41 15.45 3.92
CA VAL A 110 -5.34 14.49 5.03
C VAL A 110 -4.13 14.73 5.92
N LEU A 111 -3.00 15.16 5.36
CA LEU A 111 -1.81 15.50 6.12
C LEU A 111 -1.94 16.86 6.81
N ASP A 112 -2.47 17.86 6.11
CA ASP A 112 -2.70 19.20 6.65
C ASP A 112 -3.67 19.17 7.85
N GLU A 113 -4.74 18.38 7.78
CA GLU A 113 -5.68 18.12 8.89
C GLU A 113 -4.96 17.56 10.14
N ALA A 114 -3.84 16.86 9.96
CA ALA A 114 -3.01 16.31 11.03
C ALA A 114 -1.84 17.23 11.42
N GLY A 115 -1.74 18.43 10.85
CA GLY A 115 -0.63 19.36 11.08
C GLY A 115 0.70 18.88 10.50
N LEU A 116 0.66 18.06 9.45
CA LEU A 116 1.82 17.49 8.76
C LEU A 116 1.94 18.08 7.35
N SER A 117 3.16 18.30 6.87
CA SER A 117 3.41 18.75 5.49
C SER A 117 3.97 17.64 4.63
N LEU A 118 3.29 17.31 3.52
CA LEU A 118 3.77 16.33 2.54
C LEU A 118 5.16 16.69 2.00
N ALA A 119 5.42 17.98 1.75
CA ALA A 119 6.70 18.45 1.24
C ALA A 119 7.84 18.23 2.26
N GLU A 120 7.63 18.59 3.52
CA GLU A 120 8.61 18.34 4.58
C GLU A 120 8.85 16.85 4.81
N MET A 121 7.79 16.05 4.75
CA MET A 121 7.88 14.60 4.88
C MET A 121 8.63 13.98 3.70
N ARG A 122 8.45 14.46 2.47
CA ARG A 122 9.24 14.02 1.30
C ARG A 122 10.72 14.36 1.45
N LEU A 123 11.07 15.50 2.06
CA LEU A 123 12.46 15.88 2.35
C LEU A 123 13.11 15.01 3.44
N ARG A 124 12.33 14.59 4.44
CA ARG A 124 12.79 13.75 5.56
C ARG A 124 12.69 12.25 5.28
N ALA A 125 11.83 11.85 4.34
CA ALA A 125 11.72 10.47 3.94
C ALA A 125 13.12 10.01 3.51
N PRO A 126 13.58 8.83 3.98
CA PRO A 126 14.76 8.23 3.39
C PRO A 126 14.46 8.13 1.89
N GLN A 127 15.10 8.98 1.08
CA GLN A 127 15.27 8.69 -0.34
C GLN A 127 15.82 7.28 -0.32
N ALA A 128 15.09 6.30 -0.86
CA ALA A 128 15.47 4.89 -0.76
C ALA A 128 16.93 4.81 -1.17
N THR A 129 17.83 4.79 -0.19
CA THR A 129 19.20 5.18 -0.50
C THR A 129 19.73 4.02 -1.29
N GLU A 130 20.24 4.34 -2.47
CA GLU A 130 21.00 3.43 -3.32
C GLU A 130 22.09 2.69 -2.49
N GLN A 131 22.46 3.21 -1.32
CA GLN A 131 23.27 2.58 -0.29
C GLN A 131 22.89 1.14 0.06
N PHE A 132 21.60 0.78 0.12
CA PHE A 132 21.21 -0.62 0.35
C PHE A 132 20.87 -1.37 -0.92
N ALA A 133 20.59 -0.69 -2.04
CA ALA A 133 20.18 -1.33 -3.29
C ALA A 133 21.19 -2.38 -3.77
N ALA A 134 22.50 -2.10 -3.60
CA ALA A 134 23.58 -3.03 -3.93
C ALA A 134 23.77 -4.20 -2.94
N GLN A 135 23.15 -4.15 -1.75
CA GLN A 135 23.36 -5.11 -0.66
C GLN A 135 22.09 -5.91 -0.31
N ARG A 136 20.97 -5.67 -0.99
CA ARG A 136 19.72 -6.41 -0.79
C ARG A 136 19.92 -7.88 -1.16
N GLY A 137 19.63 -8.79 -0.22
CA GLY A 137 19.55 -10.22 -0.53
C GLY A 137 18.34 -10.57 -1.40
N THR A 138 18.14 -11.86 -1.68
CA THR A 138 17.01 -12.31 -2.51
C THR A 138 15.77 -12.52 -1.64
N LEU A 139 14.65 -11.88 -1.97
CA LEU A 139 13.36 -12.10 -1.30
C LEU A 139 12.76 -13.45 -1.69
N PRO A 140 12.04 -14.13 -0.79
CA PRO A 140 11.16 -15.22 -1.18
C PRO A 140 10.16 -14.77 -2.24
N ALA A 141 9.77 -15.65 -3.16
CA ALA A 141 8.82 -15.29 -4.23
C ALA A 141 7.46 -14.81 -3.67
N GLN A 142 7.04 -15.33 -2.52
CA GLN A 142 5.77 -14.99 -1.88
C GLN A 142 5.93 -14.66 -0.40
N CYS A 143 5.11 -13.73 0.07
CA CYS A 143 5.00 -13.41 1.48
C CYS A 143 4.39 -14.58 2.24
N SER A 144 5.07 -15.07 3.28
CA SER A 144 4.53 -16.12 4.15
C SER A 144 3.27 -15.67 4.91
N GLY A 145 3.13 -14.37 5.17
CA GLY A 145 1.99 -13.80 5.90
C GLY A 145 0.70 -13.74 5.09
N CYS A 146 0.75 -13.23 3.85
CA CYS A 146 -0.44 -12.99 3.04
C CYS A 146 -0.49 -13.75 1.70
N GLY A 147 0.59 -14.40 1.29
CA GLY A 147 0.69 -15.12 0.00
C GLY A 147 0.87 -14.24 -1.22
N ALA A 148 1.00 -12.92 -1.06
CA ALA A 148 1.27 -11.99 -2.16
C ALA A 148 2.70 -12.16 -2.70
N SER A 149 2.90 -11.90 -3.99
CA SER A 149 4.23 -11.86 -4.61
C SER A 149 5.07 -10.73 -3.99
N LEU A 150 6.30 -11.02 -3.59
CA LEU A 150 7.22 -10.00 -3.08
C LEU A 150 8.08 -9.50 -4.23
N VAL A 151 7.88 -8.24 -4.61
CA VAL A 151 8.74 -7.55 -5.57
C VAL A 151 9.72 -6.68 -4.78
N PRO A 152 11.04 -6.74 -5.04
CA PRO A 152 12.05 -5.99 -4.29
C PRO A 152 11.78 -4.48 -4.18
N ASP A 153 11.14 -3.90 -5.19
CA ASP A 153 10.78 -2.48 -5.20
C ASP A 153 9.44 -2.18 -4.51
N GLU A 154 8.63 -3.22 -4.22
CA GLU A 154 7.34 -3.14 -3.55
C GLU A 154 7.37 -3.66 -2.09
N VAL A 155 8.56 -3.69 -1.48
CA VAL A 155 8.72 -3.97 -0.05
C VAL A 155 9.42 -2.80 0.65
N GLU A 156 9.27 -2.72 1.97
CA GLU A 156 10.03 -1.80 2.80
C GLU A 156 11.28 -2.51 3.34
N TRP A 157 12.45 -2.13 2.86
CA TRP A 157 13.71 -2.69 3.33
C TRP A 157 14.11 -2.07 4.68
N HIS A 158 14.34 -2.92 5.68
CA HIS A 158 14.82 -2.52 7.00
C HIS A 158 16.35 -2.60 7.07
N ASP A 159 16.94 -3.61 6.42
CA ASP A 159 18.38 -3.79 6.27
C ASP A 159 18.70 -4.69 5.05
N ALA A 160 19.95 -5.11 4.87
CA ALA A 160 20.39 -5.97 3.77
C ALA A 160 19.69 -7.35 3.73
N ARG A 161 19.12 -7.80 4.85
CA ARG A 161 18.58 -9.15 5.08
C ARG A 161 17.11 -9.20 5.47
N THR A 162 16.49 -8.06 5.76
CA THR A 162 15.10 -8.00 6.20
C THR A 162 14.32 -6.93 5.44
N ALA A 163 13.12 -7.31 5.00
CA ALA A 163 12.18 -6.41 4.36
C ALA A 163 10.76 -6.70 4.83
N GLU A 164 9.94 -5.68 4.92
CA GLU A 164 8.54 -5.75 5.29
C GLU A 164 7.64 -5.77 4.05
N CYS A 165 6.72 -6.73 4.02
CA CYS A 165 5.70 -6.82 3.00
C CYS A 165 4.74 -5.63 3.12
N LEU A 166 4.72 -4.74 2.14
CA LEU A 166 3.86 -3.55 2.14
C LEU A 166 2.35 -3.86 2.13
N TYR A 167 1.98 -5.11 1.83
CA TYR A 167 0.58 -5.53 1.75
C TYR A 167 0.03 -6.07 3.08
N CYS A 168 0.89 -6.50 3.99
CA CYS A 168 0.42 -7.11 5.23
C CYS A 168 1.32 -6.91 6.45
N GLY A 169 2.40 -6.14 6.34
CA GLY A 169 3.35 -5.83 7.42
C GLY A 169 4.21 -7.01 7.87
N THR A 170 4.17 -8.15 7.17
CA THR A 170 5.00 -9.31 7.54
C THR A 170 6.46 -9.05 7.17
N VAL A 171 7.34 -9.14 8.17
CA VAL A 171 8.79 -9.09 7.95
C VAL A 171 9.25 -10.40 7.30
N CYS A 172 9.86 -10.26 6.14
CA CYS A 172 10.42 -11.30 5.30
C CYS A 172 11.95 -11.27 5.45
N LYS A 173 12.55 -12.46 5.58
CA LYS A 173 14.01 -12.62 5.58
C LYS A 173 14.47 -12.93 4.17
N THR A 174 15.56 -12.32 3.73
CA THR A 174 16.20 -12.67 2.46
C THR A 174 17.15 -13.85 2.64
N THR A 175 17.46 -14.50 1.53
CA THR A 175 18.59 -15.45 1.39
C THR A 175 19.76 -14.80 0.70
#